data_AF-A0AAU2IPV0-F1
#
_entry.id   AF-A0AAU2IPV0-F1
#
_cell.length_a   1.000
_cell.length_b   1.000
_cell.length_c   1.000
_cell.angle_alpha   90.00
_cell.angle_beta   90.00
_cell.angle_gamma   90.00
#
_symmetry.space_group_name_H-M   'P 1'
#
loop_
_entity.id
_entity.type
_entity.pdbx_description
1 polymer ?
#
loop_
_entity_poly.entity_id
_entity_poly.type
_entity_poly.pdbx_seq_one_letter_code
_entity_poly.pdbx_strand_id
1 'polypeptide(L)'
;MAAEAVLANPATEWEECGTWSSDGPATLMDSAESGSALDTEYPGGGMPSQASVALPAGRWRVRATHTKADEENWVGLVQMLPIES
;
A
#
# COMPACT_ATOMS: atom_id res chain seq x y z
N MET A 1 16.26 -5.10 -2.13
CA MET A 1 15.34 -5.29 -3.28
C MET A 1 14.89 -3.94 -3.82
N ALA A 2 14.34 -3.88 -5.05
CA ALA A 2 13.94 -2.64 -5.71
C ALA A 2 13.00 -1.77 -4.84
N ALA A 3 12.05 -2.39 -4.14
CA ALA A 3 11.16 -1.73 -3.19
C ALA A 3 11.88 -1.03 -2.03
N GLU A 4 12.88 -1.67 -1.43
CA GLU A 4 13.65 -1.09 -0.32
C GLU A 4 14.50 0.10 -0.78
N ALA A 5 15.02 0.06 -2.01
CA ALA A 5 15.79 1.16 -2.59
C ALA A 5 14.91 2.40 -2.81
N VAL A 6 13.70 2.22 -3.35
CA VAL A 6 12.73 3.32 -3.49
C VAL A 6 12.29 3.85 -2.12
N LEU A 7 12.07 2.98 -1.14
CA LEU A 7 11.69 3.38 0.22
C LEU A 7 12.79 4.19 0.92
N ALA A 8 14.06 3.81 0.72
CA ALA A 8 15.22 4.47 1.33
C ALA A 8 15.64 5.76 0.62
N ASN A 9 15.17 5.98 -0.62
CA ASN A 9 15.51 7.17 -1.40
C ASN A 9 14.71 8.39 -0.90
N PRO A 10 15.37 9.44 -0.35
CA PRO A 10 14.67 10.62 0.13
C PRO A 10 14.07 11.48 -1.01
N ALA A 11 14.50 11.27 -2.25
CA ALA A 11 13.96 11.95 -3.42
C ALA A 11 12.71 11.27 -3.98
N THR A 12 12.26 10.15 -3.41
CA THR A 12 11.02 9.49 -3.84
C THR A 12 9.85 10.43 -3.63
N GLU A 13 9.14 10.72 -4.72
CA GLU A 13 7.91 11.51 -4.68
C GLU A 13 6.75 10.64 -4.18
N TRP A 14 6.02 11.16 -3.20
CA TRP A 14 4.91 10.47 -2.56
C TRP A 14 3.61 11.25 -2.77
N GLU A 15 2.56 10.54 -3.15
CA GLU A 15 1.19 11.02 -3.10
C GLU A 15 0.66 10.88 -1.67
N GLU A 16 0.01 11.92 -1.16
CA GLU A 16 -0.62 11.93 0.14
C GLU A 16 -2.04 11.36 0.06
N CYS A 17 -2.25 10.19 0.68
CA CYS A 17 -3.53 9.47 0.61
C CYS A 17 -4.41 9.73 1.85
N GLY A 18 -4.00 10.62 2.74
CA GLY A 18 -4.75 11.04 3.92
C GLY A 18 -4.36 10.28 5.20
N THR A 19 -5.31 10.19 6.14
CA THR A 19 -5.10 9.56 7.44
C THR A 19 -6.02 8.36 7.62
N TRP A 20 -5.51 7.33 8.29
CA TRP A 20 -6.24 6.10 8.57
C TRP A 20 -6.11 5.73 10.05
N SER A 21 -7.26 5.53 10.70
CA SER A 21 -7.34 4.90 12.03
C SER A 21 -7.55 3.41 11.84
N SER A 22 -6.63 2.58 12.35
CA SER A 22 -6.72 1.12 12.29
C SER A 22 -6.83 0.53 13.70
N ASP A 23 -7.61 -0.54 13.84
CA ASP A 23 -7.74 -1.33 15.07
C ASP A 23 -6.72 -2.49 15.16
N GLY A 24 -5.82 -2.63 14.17
CA GLY A 24 -4.78 -3.66 14.19
C GLY A 24 -4.46 -4.24 12.81
N PRO A 25 -4.21 -5.56 12.70
CA PRO A 25 -3.73 -6.20 11.48
C PRO A 25 -4.50 -5.77 10.23
N ALA A 26 -3.75 -5.51 9.17
CA ALA A 26 -4.28 -5.02 7.90
C ALA A 26 -4.13 -6.07 6.80
N THR A 27 -4.87 -5.92 5.71
CA THR A 27 -4.67 -6.71 4.48
C THR A 27 -4.26 -5.76 3.36
N LEU A 28 -3.12 -6.05 2.74
CA LEU A 28 -2.74 -5.45 1.47
C LEU A 28 -3.34 -6.29 0.35
N MET A 29 -3.94 -5.65 -0.63
CA MET A 29 -4.65 -6.30 -1.73
C MET A 29 -4.36 -5.59 -3.04
N ASP A 30 -4.13 -6.33 -4.13
CA ASP A 30 -3.98 -5.80 -5.49
C ASP A 30 -5.35 -5.59 -6.16
N SER A 31 -6.26 -4.85 -5.52
CA SER A 31 -7.60 -4.64 -6.05
C SER A 31 -7.63 -3.58 -7.14
N ALA A 32 -8.21 -3.91 -8.30
CA ALA A 32 -8.61 -2.93 -9.32
C ALA A 32 -9.88 -2.15 -8.92
N GLU A 33 -10.66 -2.70 -7.98
CA GLU A 33 -11.93 -2.14 -7.51
C GLU A 33 -11.78 -1.53 -6.11
N SER A 34 -12.61 -0.53 -5.80
CA SER A 34 -12.66 0.09 -4.48
C SER A 34 -13.00 -0.92 -3.37
N GLY A 35 -12.48 -0.69 -2.17
CA GLY A 35 -12.53 -1.60 -1.01
C GLY A 35 -13.92 -1.92 -0.42
N SER A 36 -15.01 -1.57 -1.09
CA SER A 36 -16.35 -2.06 -0.78
C SER A 36 -16.62 -3.48 -1.31
N ALA A 37 -15.76 -4.00 -2.21
CA ALA A 37 -15.95 -5.29 -2.89
C ALA A 37 -14.70 -6.20 -2.80
N LEU A 38 -14.03 -6.20 -1.64
CA LEU A 38 -12.71 -6.83 -1.43
C LEU A 38 -12.64 -8.35 -1.69
N ASP A 39 -13.77 -9.06 -1.61
CA ASP A 39 -13.85 -10.53 -1.83
C ASP A 39 -14.64 -10.86 -3.11
N THR A 40 -14.75 -9.90 -4.02
CA THR A 40 -15.50 -10.10 -5.27
C THR A 40 -14.55 -10.54 -6.36
N GLU A 41 -14.94 -11.59 -7.08
CA GLU A 41 -14.24 -12.04 -8.27
C GLU A 41 -14.16 -10.91 -9.31
N TYR A 42 -13.01 -10.75 -9.94
CA TYR A 42 -12.87 -9.77 -11.00
C TYR A 42 -13.81 -10.07 -12.18
N PRO A 43 -14.22 -9.07 -12.98
CA PRO A 43 -15.07 -9.27 -14.16
C PRO A 43 -14.51 -10.21 -15.25
N GLY A 44 -13.27 -10.70 -15.09
CA GLY A 44 -12.61 -11.69 -15.96
C GLY A 44 -12.23 -13.01 -15.27
N GLY A 45 -12.69 -13.24 -14.03
CA GLY A 45 -12.34 -14.38 -13.21
C GLY A 45 -11.10 -14.15 -12.34
N GLY A 46 -11.01 -14.89 -11.22
CA GLY A 46 -9.89 -14.82 -10.27
C GLY A 46 -10.14 -13.86 -9.10
N MET A 47 -9.50 -14.17 -7.96
CA MET A 47 -9.60 -13.37 -6.74
C MET A 47 -8.44 -12.38 -6.62
N PRO A 48 -8.63 -11.24 -5.94
CA PRO A 48 -7.54 -10.38 -5.53
C PRO A 48 -6.49 -11.16 -4.72
N SER A 49 -5.22 -10.96 -5.05
CA SER A 49 -4.11 -11.41 -4.21
C SER A 49 -4.11 -10.61 -2.92
N GLN A 50 -4.04 -11.32 -1.79
CA GLN A 50 -4.07 -10.73 -0.47
C GLN A 50 -2.78 -11.10 0.29
N ALA A 51 -2.26 -10.12 1.02
CA ALA A 51 -1.16 -10.31 1.96
C ALA A 51 -1.52 -9.71 3.32
N SER A 52 -1.46 -10.52 4.37
CA SER A 52 -1.64 -10.02 5.74
C SER A 52 -0.44 -9.17 6.14
N VAL A 53 -0.72 -7.99 6.67
CA VAL A 53 0.27 -7.04 7.17
C VAL A 53 0.09 -6.92 8.68
N ALA A 54 1.16 -7.22 9.42
CA ALA A 54 1.21 -6.96 10.84
C ALA A 54 1.26 -5.43 11.06
N LEU A 55 0.12 -4.87 11.46
CA LEU A 55 -0.04 -3.45 11.74
C LEU A 55 -0.61 -3.29 13.16
N PRO A 56 0.02 -2.50 14.05
CA PRO A 56 -0.57 -2.21 15.34
C PRO A 56 -1.75 -1.25 15.22
N ALA A 57 -2.67 -1.32 16.18
CA ALA A 57 -3.75 -0.35 16.29
C ALA A 57 -3.18 1.06 16.47
N GLY A 58 -3.78 2.07 15.83
CA GLY A 58 -3.31 3.44 15.90
C GLY A 58 -3.80 4.33 14.76
N ARG A 59 -3.27 5.55 14.71
CA ARG A 59 -3.51 6.51 13.63
C ARG A 59 -2.28 6.64 12.76
N TRP A 60 -2.51 6.58 11.46
CA TRP A 60 -1.46 6.51 10.44
C TRP A 60 -1.70 7.58 9.39
N ARG A 61 -0.63 8.26 8.99
CA ARG A 61 -0.60 9.01 7.74
C ARG A 61 -0.22 8.03 6.64
N VAL A 62 -1.05 7.97 5.60
CA VAL A 62 -0.86 7.05 4.48
C VAL A 62 -0.38 7.85 3.28
N ARG A 63 0.69 7.35 2.66
CA ARG A 63 1.21 7.89 1.40
C ARG A 63 1.59 6.76 0.47
N ALA A 64 1.51 6.99 -0.84
CA ALA A 64 1.80 5.98 -1.84
C ALA A 64 2.69 6.52 -2.96
N THR A 65 3.39 5.62 -3.64
CA THR A 65 4.09 5.93 -4.89
C THR A 65 4.02 4.73 -5.82
N HIS A 66 3.91 4.99 -7.11
CA HIS A 66 4.09 4.00 -8.15
C HIS A 66 5.15 4.52 -9.12
N THR A 67 6.35 3.96 -9.04
CA THR A 67 7.52 4.52 -9.69
C THR A 67 8.43 3.45 -10.28
N LYS A 68 9.24 3.87 -11.24
CA LYS A 68 10.24 3.03 -11.88
C LYS A 68 11.46 2.90 -10.96
N ALA A 69 11.76 1.70 -10.52
CA ALA A 69 12.88 1.42 -9.62
C ALA A 69 14.21 1.22 -10.37
N ASP A 70 14.16 0.66 -11.58
CA ASP A 70 15.27 0.51 -12.52
C ASP A 70 14.74 0.40 -13.96
N GLU A 71 15.59 0.16 -14.95
CA GLU A 71 15.22 0.17 -16.38
C GLU A 71 14.05 -0.78 -16.74
N GLU A 72 13.84 -1.85 -15.97
CA GLU A 72 12.85 -2.88 -16.27
C GLU A 72 11.75 -2.99 -15.21
N ASN A 73 12.00 -2.52 -13.97
CA ASN A 73 11.09 -2.74 -12.85
C ASN A 73 10.29 -1.50 -12.44
N TRP A 74 8.98 -1.70 -12.26
CA TRP A 74 8.09 -0.76 -11.59
C TRP A 74 7.75 -1.28 -10.19
N VAL A 75 7.64 -0.36 -9.24
CA VAL A 75 7.34 -0.67 -7.85
C VAL A 75 6.22 0.25 -7.38
N GLY A 76 5.17 -0.35 -6.83
CA GLY A 76 4.18 0.32 -6.00
C GLY A 76 4.56 0.19 -4.53
N LEU A 77 4.61 1.30 -3.79
CA LEU A 77 4.76 1.32 -2.34
C LEU A 77 3.60 2.05 -1.69
N VAL A 78 3.12 1.50 -0.58
CA VAL A 78 2.26 2.19 0.38
C VAL A 78 3.04 2.28 1.68
N GLN A 79 3.21 3.50 2.20
CA GLN A 79 3.89 3.73 3.46
C GLN A 79 2.92 4.27 4.50
N MET A 80 2.96 3.65 5.67
CA MET A 80 2.19 4.04 6.84
C MET A 80 3.12 4.66 7.88
N LEU A 81 2.93 5.94 8.14
CA LEU A 81 3.71 6.69 9.12
C LEU A 81 2.86 6.91 10.37
N PRO A 82 3.34 6.57 11.58
CA PRO A 82 2.59 6.81 12.80
C PRO A 82 2.37 8.32 12.95
N ILE A 83 1.14 8.69 13.30
CA ILE A 83 0.82 10.06 13.73
C ILE A 83 0.99 10.05 15.24
N GLU A 84 2.05 10.70 15.74
CA GLU A 84 2.21 10.92 17.18
C GLU A 84 0.96 11.63 17.72
N SER A 85 0.44 11.14 18.85
CA SER A 85 -0.69 11.76 19.56
C SER A 85 -0.20 12.83 20.52
#